data_AF-F7SWI2-F1
#
_entry.id   AF-F7SWI2-F1
#
_cell.length_a   1.000
_cell.length_b   1.000
_cell.length_c   1.000
_cell.angle_alpha   90.00
_cell.angle_beta   90.00
_cell.angle_gamma   90.00
#
_symmetry.space_group_name_H-M   'P 1'
#
loop_
_entity.id
_entity.type
_entity.pdbx_description
1 polymer ?
#
loop_
_entity_poly.entity_id
_entity_poly.type
_entity_poly.pdbx_seq_one_letter_code
_entity_poly.pdbx_strand_id
1 'polypeptide(L)'
;MFLLAALLAGTGVSASALARDHAYDIKPGLRAVVTVDGAAQQRVSVRVGKGAPQEIARLDDEAVDVVETPDIDHDGYRDLVIGQSGGSGQVHTRLFLYRPRDGRFHEIAHPAPEASPCHQFVNPVFDAGKAAFSTGCRYGADRNGTEDYVLRADGTARPVQWTTQALFDLEDTAFDLTYAFHDDGSVARIQIDGEGAPLDDGAVPFERLDLYDAPDVKALSAQTAKAGDRLDVIALRPHWLQVRIAGAAADAPPKWVRYADLKIDKHRYAPPQRPPASGLQLSVFGHLGTTLYEAGGRFTLHVTNLGPGPVRLQSPRVWLLFIDSQDRRTLQPLYPRPPVTLEAPADPQLSPAYGEGSDRPAAPIQARHAARWADDPVLWRQDADGASSYQVDAGNGQYVPFFPDLAPGRYRLVVALTDPAAATEPVYSNAIEVDLPFPKRQ
;
A
#
# COMPACT_ATOMS: atom_id res chain seq x y z
N MET A 1 45.19 -10.03 66.21
CA MET A 1 44.80 -10.06 64.77
C MET A 1 43.27 -9.98 64.76
N PHE A 2 42.59 -8.97 64.19
CA PHE A 2 42.62 -8.47 62.79
C PHE A 2 42.26 -9.59 61.79
N LEU A 3 41.38 -9.52 60.79
CA LEU A 3 40.46 -8.51 60.15
C LEU A 3 39.14 -9.30 59.80
N LEU A 4 37.97 -8.79 59.36
CA LEU A 4 37.26 -7.49 59.33
C LEU A 4 35.74 -7.81 59.09
N ALA A 5 34.88 -6.81 58.86
CA ALA A 5 33.51 -6.97 58.36
C ALA A 5 33.32 -6.38 56.94
N ALA A 6 32.32 -6.85 56.19
CA ALA A 6 31.67 -6.11 55.10
C ALA A 6 30.34 -6.77 54.64
N LEU A 7 29.23 -6.57 55.39
CA LEU A 7 27.91 -6.68 54.77
C LEU A 7 27.64 -5.40 53.99
N LEU A 8 27.85 -5.45 52.67
CA LEU A 8 27.33 -4.44 51.75
C LEU A 8 25.83 -4.69 51.55
N ALA A 9 25.02 -4.15 52.47
CA ALA A 9 23.59 -3.96 52.23
C ALA A 9 23.45 -2.89 51.13
N GLY A 10 23.47 -3.34 49.88
CA GLY A 10 23.22 -2.50 48.72
C GLY A 10 21.78 -1.98 48.78
N THR A 11 21.60 -0.78 49.33
CA THR A 11 20.39 0.00 49.16
C THR A 11 20.26 0.37 47.69
N GLY A 12 19.61 -0.50 46.94
CA GLY A 12 19.15 -0.21 45.59
C GLY A 12 18.16 0.94 45.64
N VAL A 13 18.68 2.18 45.57
CA VAL A 13 17.90 3.37 45.27
C VAL A 13 17.44 3.22 43.84
N SER A 14 16.35 2.47 43.65
CA SER A 14 15.53 2.61 42.46
C SER A 14 15.17 4.08 42.40
N ALA A 15 15.64 4.77 41.35
CA ALA A 15 15.36 6.17 41.15
C ALA A 15 13.86 6.31 40.90
N SER A 16 13.10 6.51 41.99
CA SER A 16 11.71 6.88 41.93
C SER A 16 11.65 8.22 41.22
N ALA A 17 11.25 8.20 39.94
CA ALA A 17 10.99 9.41 39.18
C ALA A 17 10.02 10.26 40.02
N LEU A 18 10.50 11.41 40.48
CA LEU A 18 9.72 12.30 41.33
C LEU A 18 8.46 12.70 40.56
N ALA A 19 7.31 12.61 41.22
CA ALA A 19 6.05 13.00 40.61
C ALA A 19 6.13 14.46 40.16
N ARG A 20 5.73 14.72 38.91
CA ARG A 20 5.78 16.04 38.27
C ARG A 20 4.37 16.63 38.25
N ASP A 21 4.17 17.72 38.97
CA ASP A 21 2.90 18.47 39.00
C ASP A 21 2.94 19.62 37.98
N HIS A 22 1.92 19.66 37.11
CA HIS A 22 1.64 20.78 36.21
C HIS A 22 0.26 21.36 36.57
N ALA A 23 0.21 22.62 36.98
CA ALA A 23 -1.01 23.24 37.50
C ALA A 23 -1.45 24.44 36.64
N TYR A 24 -2.72 24.46 36.25
CA TYR A 24 -3.32 25.48 35.38
C TYR A 24 -4.74 25.81 35.82
N ASP A 25 -5.28 26.93 35.33
CA ASP A 25 -6.68 27.28 35.54
C ASP A 25 -7.53 26.82 34.35
N ILE A 26 -8.49 25.92 34.58
CA ILE A 26 -9.50 25.52 33.60
C ILE A 26 -10.30 26.75 33.17
N LYS A 27 -10.68 27.57 34.14
CA LYS A 27 -11.22 28.92 33.95
C LYS A 27 -10.94 29.74 35.21
N PRO A 28 -11.13 31.08 35.21
CA PRO A 28 -10.93 31.90 36.41
C PRO A 28 -11.65 31.33 37.64
N GLY A 29 -10.88 30.98 38.68
CA GLY A 29 -11.38 30.40 39.93
C GLY A 29 -11.56 28.87 39.94
N LEU A 30 -11.28 28.16 38.84
CA LEU A 30 -11.35 26.70 38.76
C LEU A 30 -10.00 26.13 38.31
N ARG A 31 -9.18 25.72 39.28
CA ARG A 31 -7.82 25.22 39.05
C ARG A 31 -7.74 23.70 38.90
N ALA A 32 -6.92 23.22 37.98
CA ALA A 32 -6.51 21.82 37.86
C ALA A 32 -5.04 21.63 38.25
N VAL A 33 -4.71 20.40 38.66
CA VAL A 33 -3.32 19.92 38.79
C VAL A 33 -3.23 18.57 38.09
N VAL A 34 -2.39 18.47 37.07
CA VAL A 34 -1.98 17.23 36.41
C VAL A 34 -0.75 16.71 37.13
N THR A 35 -0.79 15.48 37.62
CA THR A 35 0.34 14.80 38.26
C THR A 35 0.77 13.63 37.38
N VAL A 36 2.03 13.63 36.96
CA VAL A 36 2.68 12.51 36.26
C VAL A 36 3.58 11.78 37.25
N ASP A 37 3.25 10.53 37.59
CA ASP A 37 4.05 9.67 38.46
C ASP A 37 4.55 8.40 37.75
N GLY A 38 5.60 7.77 38.25
CA GLY A 38 6.15 6.53 37.72
C GLY A 38 7.35 6.71 36.78
N ALA A 39 8.21 5.70 36.73
CA ALA A 39 9.46 5.73 35.94
C ALA A 39 9.39 4.85 34.68
N ALA A 40 8.95 3.60 34.80
CA ALA A 40 8.83 2.64 33.69
C ALA A 40 7.41 2.50 33.13
N GLN A 41 6.39 2.85 33.92
CA GLN A 41 5.03 3.09 33.45
C GLN A 41 4.59 4.38 34.12
N GLN A 42 4.32 5.41 33.33
CA GLN A 42 3.84 6.69 33.79
C GLN A 42 2.32 6.65 33.96
N ARG A 43 1.85 7.04 35.15
CA ARG A 43 0.44 7.30 35.42
C ARG A 43 0.23 8.80 35.39
N VAL A 44 -0.77 9.24 34.63
CA VAL A 44 -1.19 10.63 34.58
C VAL A 44 -2.55 10.74 35.26
N SER A 45 -2.63 11.60 36.27
CA SER A 45 -3.88 11.90 36.97
C SER A 45 -4.13 13.40 37.00
N VAL A 46 -5.40 13.80 37.03
CA VAL A 46 -5.82 15.20 37.11
C VAL A 46 -6.72 15.40 38.32
N ARG A 47 -6.42 16.40 39.14
CA ARG A 47 -7.26 16.83 40.26
C ARG A 47 -7.81 18.22 40.02
N VAL A 48 -9.13 18.33 39.94
CA VAL A 48 -9.84 19.60 39.75
C VAL A 48 -10.28 20.17 41.10
N GLY A 49 -9.83 21.39 41.40
CA GLY A 49 -10.10 22.09 42.66
C GLY A 49 -9.71 21.26 43.88
N LYS A 50 -10.69 21.00 44.75
CA LYS A 50 -10.58 20.14 45.95
C LYS A 50 -11.15 18.72 45.72
N GLY A 51 -11.43 18.34 44.47
CA GLY A 51 -11.93 17.01 44.13
C GLY A 51 -10.90 15.90 44.35
N ALA A 52 -11.32 14.65 44.15
CA ALA A 52 -10.40 13.51 44.08
C ALA A 52 -9.59 13.55 42.77
N PRO A 53 -8.35 13.03 42.73
CA PRO A 53 -7.64 12.78 41.48
C PRO A 53 -8.39 11.78 40.60
N GLN A 54 -8.48 12.07 39.30
CA GLN A 54 -8.92 11.18 38.25
C GLN A 54 -7.68 10.65 37.51
N GLU A 55 -7.45 9.34 37.48
CA GLU A 55 -6.49 8.75 36.55
C GLU A 55 -7.04 8.88 35.13
N ILE A 56 -6.26 9.45 34.21
CA ILE A 56 -6.66 9.69 32.81
C ILE A 56 -5.82 8.89 31.81
N ALA A 57 -4.59 8.53 32.15
CA ALA A 57 -3.71 7.76 31.29
C ALA A 57 -2.74 6.87 32.07
N ARG A 58 -2.41 5.73 31.45
CA ARG A 58 -1.22 4.92 31.74
C ARG A 58 -0.44 4.81 30.45
N LEU A 59 0.86 5.07 30.52
CA LEU A 59 1.76 5.20 29.38
C LEU A 59 3.05 4.45 29.73
N ASP A 60 3.51 3.56 28.86
CA ASP A 60 4.60 2.61 29.10
C ASP A 60 5.76 2.72 28.10
N ASP A 61 5.61 3.58 27.10
CA ASP A 61 6.57 3.76 26.00
C ASP A 61 7.60 4.87 26.33
N GLU A 62 7.19 6.14 26.26
CA GLU A 62 8.06 7.31 26.40
C GLU A 62 7.66 8.25 27.55
N ALA A 63 8.56 9.17 27.93
CA ALA A 63 8.25 10.15 28.97
C ALA A 63 7.23 11.20 28.49
N VAL A 64 6.20 11.49 29.30
CA VAL A 64 5.34 12.66 29.08
C VAL A 64 6.17 13.92 29.23
N ASP A 65 6.26 14.68 28.15
CA ASP A 65 7.06 15.88 28.03
C ASP A 65 6.28 17.07 27.45
N VAL A 66 5.13 16.80 26.82
CA VAL A 66 4.15 17.82 26.42
C VAL A 66 2.95 17.80 27.35
N VAL A 67 2.60 18.98 27.89
CA VAL A 67 1.35 19.24 28.61
C VAL A 67 0.84 20.60 28.16
N GLU A 68 -0.26 20.62 27.41
CA GLU A 68 -0.89 21.83 26.90
C GLU A 68 -2.35 21.94 27.33
N THR A 69 -2.86 23.18 27.32
CA THR A 69 -4.20 23.52 27.81
C THR A 69 -4.95 24.41 26.82
N PRO A 70 -5.27 23.89 25.62
CA PRO A 70 -6.19 24.55 24.68
C PRO A 70 -7.61 24.65 25.25
N ASP A 71 -8.50 25.33 24.53
CA ASP A 71 -9.95 25.19 24.63
C ASP A 71 -10.35 24.55 23.29
N ILE A 72 -10.58 23.24 23.26
CA ILE A 72 -10.67 22.44 22.03
C ILE A 72 -12.08 22.53 21.45
N ASP A 73 -13.11 22.52 22.30
CA ASP A 73 -14.51 22.61 21.86
C ASP A 73 -15.15 24.00 21.98
N HIS A 74 -14.39 24.99 22.47
CA HIS A 74 -14.78 26.39 22.61
C HIS A 74 -15.94 26.60 23.59
N ASP A 75 -16.08 25.75 24.61
CA ASP A 75 -17.08 25.89 25.68
C ASP A 75 -16.69 26.91 26.78
N GLY A 76 -15.46 27.45 26.73
CA GLY A 76 -14.93 28.42 27.68
C GLY A 76 -14.21 27.81 28.88
N TYR A 77 -13.92 26.51 28.85
CA TYR A 77 -13.12 25.78 29.83
C TYR A 77 -11.87 25.23 29.13
N ARG A 78 -10.70 25.37 29.78
CA ARG A 78 -9.45 24.79 29.25
C ARG A 78 -9.44 23.28 29.43
N ASP A 79 -9.18 22.63 28.32
CA ASP A 79 -8.98 21.21 28.16
C ASP A 79 -7.54 20.81 28.50
N LEU A 80 -7.22 19.53 28.29
CA LEU A 80 -5.90 18.99 28.52
C LEU A 80 -5.42 18.17 27.32
N VAL A 81 -4.22 18.49 26.85
CA VAL A 81 -3.44 17.66 25.93
C VAL A 81 -2.21 17.17 26.70
N ILE A 82 -1.97 15.87 26.65
CA ILE A 82 -0.70 15.28 27.10
C ILE A 82 -0.02 14.62 25.91
N GLY A 83 1.30 14.69 25.85
CA GLY A 83 2.06 14.09 24.76
C GLY A 83 3.39 13.50 25.18
N GLN A 84 3.86 12.59 24.34
CA GLN A 84 5.14 11.89 24.43
C GLN A 84 5.88 12.11 23.10
N SER A 85 7.02 12.80 23.10
CA SER A 85 7.81 13.04 21.87
C SER A 85 8.85 11.95 21.55
N GLY A 86 9.32 11.22 22.57
CA GLY A 86 10.50 10.35 22.47
C GLY A 86 11.79 11.09 22.05
N GLY A 87 11.86 12.41 22.26
CA GLY A 87 12.94 13.26 21.75
C GLY A 87 12.88 13.49 20.23
N SER A 88 11.80 13.09 19.56
CA SER A 88 11.57 13.27 18.13
C SER A 88 10.75 14.53 17.83
N GLY A 89 10.60 14.87 16.54
CA GLY A 89 9.66 15.90 16.09
C GLY A 89 8.20 15.42 16.00
N GLN A 90 7.90 14.17 16.39
CA GLN A 90 6.55 13.62 16.45
C GLN A 90 6.12 13.52 17.91
N VAL A 91 5.16 14.34 18.33
CA VAL A 91 4.53 14.21 19.64
C VAL A 91 3.26 13.38 19.47
N HIS A 92 3.26 12.14 19.98
CA HIS A 92 2.05 11.34 20.10
C HIS A 92 1.22 11.90 21.25
N THR A 93 -0.03 12.29 21.00
CA THR A 93 -0.86 13.00 21.97
C THR A 93 -2.16 12.28 22.32
N ARG A 94 -2.62 12.51 23.55
CA ARG A 94 -3.96 12.14 24.03
C ARG A 94 -4.69 13.42 24.45
N LEU A 95 -5.92 13.58 23.96
CA LEU A 95 -6.71 14.80 24.08
C LEU A 95 -7.86 14.56 25.07
N PHE A 96 -8.08 15.47 26.00
CA PHE A 96 -9.09 15.32 27.05
C PHE A 96 -9.91 16.59 27.22
N LEU A 97 -11.21 16.48 26.97
CA LEU A 97 -12.18 17.55 27.18
C LEU A 97 -12.57 17.66 28.65
N TYR A 98 -12.55 18.86 29.21
CA TYR A 98 -13.20 19.09 30.50
C TYR A 98 -14.72 19.10 30.31
N ARG A 99 -15.45 18.34 31.15
CA ARG A 99 -16.92 18.34 31.17
C ARG A 99 -17.43 19.04 32.42
N PRO A 100 -17.91 20.29 32.33
CA PRO A 100 -18.33 21.08 33.49
C PRO A 100 -19.49 20.48 34.29
N ARG A 101 -20.34 19.65 33.64
CA ARG A 101 -21.46 18.95 34.29
C ARG A 101 -20.98 17.81 35.20
N ASP A 102 -19.91 17.14 34.79
CA ASP A 102 -19.36 15.95 35.45
C ASP A 102 -18.18 16.28 36.37
N GLY A 103 -17.58 17.47 36.18
CA GLY A 103 -16.41 17.93 36.92
C GLY A 103 -15.13 17.16 36.59
N ARG A 104 -15.07 16.57 35.39
CA ARG A 104 -14.10 15.54 35.01
C ARG A 104 -13.56 15.74 33.60
N PHE A 105 -12.45 15.09 33.31
CA PHE A 105 -11.86 15.02 31.97
C PHE A 105 -12.37 13.78 31.22
N HIS A 106 -12.68 13.94 29.94
CA HIS A 106 -13.17 12.88 29.05
C HIS A 106 -12.26 12.81 27.83
N GLU A 107 -11.69 11.64 27.56
CA GLU A 107 -10.79 11.45 26.43
C GLU A 107 -11.54 11.53 25.10
N ILE A 108 -10.98 12.27 24.14
CA ILE A 108 -11.37 12.21 22.74
C ILE A 108 -10.74 10.95 22.17
N ALA A 109 -11.54 9.93 21.91
CA ALA A 109 -11.05 8.70 21.28
C ALA A 109 -10.66 8.96 19.81
N HIS A 110 -9.58 8.31 19.36
CA HIS A 110 -9.20 8.32 17.94
C HIS A 110 -10.25 7.55 17.12
N PRO A 111 -10.86 8.14 16.07
CA PRO A 111 -12.06 7.56 15.47
C PRO A 111 -11.82 6.28 14.67
N ALA A 112 -10.65 6.10 14.05
CA ALA A 112 -10.28 4.87 13.34
C ALA A 112 -8.74 4.68 13.25
N PRO A 113 -8.07 4.28 14.36
CA PRO A 113 -6.59 4.18 14.41
C PRO A 113 -5.99 3.21 13.38
N GLU A 114 -6.66 2.11 13.07
CA GLU A 114 -6.17 1.10 12.11
C GLU A 114 -6.18 1.59 10.65
N ALA A 115 -7.03 2.57 10.32
CA ALA A 115 -7.15 3.14 8.97
C ALA A 115 -6.43 4.49 8.82
N SER A 116 -6.01 5.08 9.94
CA SER A 116 -5.46 6.42 10.04
C SER A 116 -3.99 6.45 9.58
N PRO A 117 -3.61 7.37 8.68
CA PRO A 117 -2.21 7.59 8.29
C PRO A 117 -1.25 7.79 9.46
N CYS A 118 -1.71 8.43 10.53
CA CYS A 118 -0.94 8.73 11.73
C CYS A 118 -1.16 7.74 12.89
N HIS A 119 -2.11 6.83 12.76
CA HIS A 119 -2.62 5.86 13.75
C HIS A 119 -3.13 6.44 15.08
N GLN A 120 -2.74 7.66 15.43
CA GLN A 120 -3.03 8.40 16.66
C GLN A 120 -3.01 9.90 16.36
N PHE A 121 -3.42 10.73 17.33
CA PHE A 121 -3.29 12.18 17.21
C PHE A 121 -1.82 12.60 17.37
N VAL A 122 -1.15 12.91 16.26
CA VAL A 122 0.26 13.34 16.25
C VAL A 122 0.36 14.85 15.95
N ASN A 123 1.09 15.59 16.78
CA ASN A 123 1.30 17.04 16.63
C ASN A 123 0.00 17.84 16.34
N PRO A 124 -1.03 17.78 17.21
CA PRO A 124 -2.32 18.41 16.96
C PRO A 124 -2.20 19.95 16.90
N VAL A 125 -2.87 20.55 15.91
CA VAL A 125 -3.01 22.00 15.75
C VAL A 125 -4.50 22.35 15.85
N PHE A 126 -4.87 23.04 16.94
CA PHE A 126 -6.26 23.41 17.23
C PHE A 126 -6.67 24.69 16.50
N ASP A 127 -7.89 24.71 15.95
CA ASP A 127 -8.45 25.91 15.33
C ASP A 127 -8.88 26.92 16.40
N ALA A 128 -8.47 28.17 16.24
CA ALA A 128 -8.69 29.23 17.21
C ALA A 128 -10.13 29.83 17.20
N GLY A 129 -11.01 29.40 16.30
CA GLY A 129 -12.38 29.92 16.17
C GLY A 129 -13.49 28.88 15.97
N LYS A 130 -13.17 27.58 15.98
CA LYS A 130 -14.15 26.48 15.90
C LYS A 130 -13.62 25.22 16.57
N ALA A 131 -14.53 24.34 16.98
CA ALA A 131 -14.25 23.03 17.52
C ALA A 131 -13.70 22.06 16.44
N ALA A 132 -12.45 22.27 16.03
CA ALA A 132 -11.77 21.54 14.98
C ALA A 132 -10.25 21.54 15.22
N PHE A 133 -9.56 20.53 14.70
CA PHE A 133 -8.11 20.44 14.77
C PHE A 133 -7.56 19.59 13.62
N SER A 134 -6.30 19.81 13.28
CA SER A 134 -5.56 18.99 12.31
C SER A 134 -4.42 18.27 13.01
N THR A 135 -4.05 17.06 12.57
CA THR A 135 -2.85 16.34 13.02
C THR A 135 -1.94 16.06 11.83
N GLY A 136 -0.67 15.77 12.10
CA GLY A 136 0.32 15.55 11.04
C GLY A 136 1.46 14.65 11.51
N CYS A 137 1.76 13.64 10.70
CA CYS A 137 2.77 12.63 10.99
C CYS A 137 3.74 12.46 9.82
N ARG A 138 4.98 12.10 10.15
CA ARG A 138 6.04 11.78 9.18
C ARG A 138 6.97 10.75 9.79
N TYR A 139 6.85 9.52 9.30
CA TYR A 139 7.66 8.36 9.66
C TYR A 139 8.74 8.04 8.62
N GLY A 140 8.67 8.65 7.43
CA GLY A 140 9.63 8.46 6.34
C GLY A 140 9.65 9.62 5.33
N ALA A 141 10.24 9.35 4.16
CA ALA A 141 10.11 10.23 3.00
C ALA A 141 8.76 10.00 2.28
N ASP A 142 8.36 8.74 2.25
CA ASP A 142 7.22 8.10 1.60
C ASP A 142 6.08 7.71 2.57
N ARG A 143 6.33 7.79 3.89
CA ARG A 143 5.33 7.54 4.94
C ARG A 143 5.08 8.80 5.75
N ASN A 144 4.13 9.60 5.29
CA ASN A 144 3.66 10.82 5.95
C ASN A 144 2.16 10.99 5.70
N GLY A 145 1.50 11.84 6.48
CA GLY A 145 0.10 12.15 6.31
C GLY A 145 -0.37 13.32 7.17
N THR A 146 -1.54 13.86 6.82
CA THR A 146 -2.25 14.86 7.63
C THR A 146 -3.71 14.47 7.78
N GLU A 147 -4.32 14.84 8.90
CA GLU A 147 -5.69 14.43 9.22
C GLU A 147 -6.47 15.60 9.82
N ASP A 148 -7.57 15.98 9.16
CA ASP A 148 -8.47 17.04 9.62
C ASP A 148 -9.66 16.46 10.39
N TYR A 149 -9.93 17.02 11.57
CA TYR A 149 -11.00 16.61 12.45
C TYR A 149 -11.93 17.78 12.81
N VAL A 150 -13.24 17.49 12.88
CA VAL A 150 -14.23 18.34 13.55
C VAL A 150 -14.73 17.62 14.79
N LEU A 151 -14.77 18.32 15.91
CA LEU A 151 -15.25 17.78 17.17
C LEU A 151 -16.77 17.93 17.26
N ARG A 152 -17.47 16.82 17.51
CA ARG A 152 -18.92 16.82 17.71
C ARG A 152 -19.26 17.29 19.14
N ALA A 153 -20.49 17.75 19.34
CA ALA A 153 -20.99 18.22 20.65
C ALA A 153 -21.03 17.14 21.75
N ASP A 154 -20.92 15.85 21.40
CA ASP A 154 -20.74 14.75 22.36
C ASP A 154 -19.28 14.59 22.84
N GLY A 155 -18.31 15.21 22.16
CA GLY A 155 -16.88 15.07 22.39
C GLY A 155 -16.17 14.05 21.50
N THR A 156 -16.85 13.49 20.49
CA THR A 156 -16.21 12.59 19.51
C THR A 156 -15.57 13.38 18.37
N ALA A 157 -14.30 13.08 18.07
CA ALA A 157 -13.66 13.57 16.85
C ALA A 157 -14.26 12.86 15.63
N ARG A 158 -14.66 13.63 14.61
CA ARG A 158 -15.09 13.12 13.30
C ARG A 158 -14.03 13.48 12.26
N PRO A 159 -13.50 12.50 11.49
CA PRO A 159 -12.61 12.81 10.38
C PRO A 159 -13.37 13.59 9.30
N VAL A 160 -12.73 14.59 8.71
CA VAL A 160 -13.26 15.39 7.60
C VAL A 160 -12.50 15.06 6.33
N GLN A 161 -11.17 15.08 6.39
CA GLN A 161 -10.28 14.78 5.29
C GLN A 161 -8.98 14.20 5.84
N TRP A 162 -8.48 13.11 5.27
CA TRP A 162 -7.13 12.61 5.55
C TRP A 162 -6.31 12.59 4.27
N THR A 163 -5.02 12.90 4.37
CA THR A 163 -4.06 12.74 3.28
C THR A 163 -2.93 11.82 3.69
N THR A 164 -2.42 11.04 2.73
CA THR A 164 -1.29 10.11 2.91
C THR A 164 -0.70 9.76 1.55
N GLN A 165 0.32 8.92 1.50
CA GLN A 165 0.93 8.45 0.26
C GLN A 165 0.86 6.92 0.18
N ALA A 166 0.67 6.39 -1.04
CA ALA A 166 0.72 4.95 -1.28
C ALA A 166 1.46 4.60 -2.57
N LEU A 167 2.28 3.56 -2.50
CA LEU A 167 2.91 2.93 -3.66
C LEU A 167 2.04 1.76 -4.14
N PHE A 168 1.77 1.73 -5.45
CA PHE A 168 1.03 0.63 -6.09
C PHE A 168 1.98 -0.26 -6.91
N ASP A 169 1.46 -1.38 -7.44
CA ASP A 169 2.28 -2.44 -8.05
C ASP A 169 3.10 -1.97 -9.25
N LEU A 170 4.39 -2.32 -9.21
CA LEU A 170 5.39 -1.98 -10.23
C LEU A 170 5.56 -0.47 -10.46
N GLU A 171 5.01 0.40 -9.60
CA GLU A 171 5.21 1.84 -9.69
C GLU A 171 6.53 2.27 -9.04
N ASP A 172 7.13 3.31 -9.62
CA ASP A 172 8.43 3.84 -9.20
C ASP A 172 8.28 5.05 -8.25
N THR A 173 7.05 5.56 -8.10
CA THR A 173 6.67 6.73 -7.29
C THR A 173 5.37 6.48 -6.55
N ALA A 174 5.27 6.94 -5.31
CA ALA A 174 4.02 6.93 -4.57
C ALA A 174 3.03 7.97 -5.14
N PHE A 175 1.73 7.71 -4.94
CA PHE A 175 0.62 8.60 -5.26
C PHE A 175 0.12 9.26 -3.99
N ASP A 176 -0.31 10.51 -4.11
CA ASP A 176 -0.98 11.20 -3.01
C ASP A 176 -2.43 10.71 -2.94
N LEU A 177 -2.86 10.34 -1.73
CA LEU A 177 -4.21 9.85 -1.46
C LEU A 177 -4.96 10.86 -0.62
N THR A 178 -6.13 11.30 -1.08
CA THR A 178 -7.03 12.17 -0.29
C THR A 178 -8.33 11.44 0.02
N TYR A 179 -8.56 11.16 1.30
CA TYR A 179 -9.74 10.48 1.83
C TYR A 179 -10.77 11.52 2.25
N ALA A 180 -11.98 11.45 1.71
CA ALA A 180 -13.15 12.20 2.15
C ALA A 180 -14.11 11.29 2.92
N PHE A 181 -14.79 11.84 3.93
CA PHE A 181 -15.63 11.07 4.85
C PHE A 181 -17.10 11.50 4.83
N HIS A 182 -18.00 10.54 5.06
CA HIS A 182 -19.41 10.78 5.35
C HIS A 182 -19.61 11.32 6.78
N ASP A 183 -20.81 11.81 7.11
CA ASP A 183 -21.12 12.36 8.43
C ASP A 183 -21.05 11.33 9.57
N ASP A 184 -21.21 10.04 9.26
CA ASP A 184 -21.04 8.91 10.18
C ASP A 184 -19.56 8.58 10.45
N GLY A 185 -18.62 9.10 9.64
CA GLY A 185 -17.19 8.83 9.72
C GLY A 185 -16.70 7.67 8.83
N SER A 186 -17.57 7.09 7.99
CA SER A 186 -17.16 6.13 6.95
C SER A 186 -16.51 6.83 5.76
N VAL A 187 -15.63 6.13 5.03
CA VAL A 187 -14.95 6.68 3.84
C VAL A 187 -15.97 6.84 2.71
N ALA A 188 -16.15 8.08 2.24
CA ALA A 188 -17.03 8.42 1.14
C ALA A 188 -16.34 8.26 -0.22
N ARG A 189 -15.09 8.72 -0.32
CA ARG A 189 -14.26 8.64 -1.52
C ARG A 189 -12.78 8.71 -1.15
N ILE A 190 -11.94 8.04 -1.94
CA ILE A 190 -10.49 8.17 -1.96
C ILE A 190 -10.14 8.73 -3.34
N GLN A 191 -9.59 9.93 -3.39
CA GLN A 191 -8.96 10.48 -4.57
C GLN A 191 -7.50 10.03 -4.61
N ILE A 192 -7.00 9.70 -5.79
CA ILE A 192 -5.64 9.19 -6.03
C ILE A 192 -5.01 10.11 -7.05
N ASP A 193 -4.08 10.95 -6.61
CA ASP A 193 -3.46 12.00 -7.40
C ASP A 193 -2.01 11.67 -7.75
N GLY A 194 -1.62 11.94 -8.99
CA GLY A 194 -0.27 11.72 -9.51
C GLY A 194 -0.24 11.35 -11.00
N GLU A 195 0.92 11.47 -11.64
CA GLU A 195 1.08 11.12 -13.05
C GLU A 195 0.86 9.61 -13.26
N GLY A 196 -0.09 9.24 -14.12
CA GLY A 196 -0.45 7.84 -14.36
C GLY A 196 -1.23 7.17 -13.22
N ALA A 197 -1.91 7.97 -12.38
CA ALA A 197 -2.77 7.48 -11.30
C ALA A 197 -3.83 6.47 -11.80
N PRO A 198 -4.17 5.43 -11.01
CA PRO A 198 -5.25 4.52 -11.35
C PRO A 198 -6.60 5.25 -11.32
N LEU A 199 -7.40 5.07 -12.37
CA LEU A 199 -8.70 5.76 -12.53
C LEU A 199 -8.53 7.28 -12.37
N ASP A 200 -7.77 7.91 -13.27
CA ASP A 200 -7.62 9.38 -13.30
C ASP A 200 -9.00 10.07 -13.38
N ASP A 201 -9.20 11.07 -12.51
CA ASP A 201 -10.49 11.65 -12.09
C ASP A 201 -11.59 10.66 -11.61
N GLY A 202 -11.39 9.34 -11.68
CA GLY A 202 -12.38 8.28 -11.51
C GLY A 202 -12.88 7.66 -12.82
N ALA A 203 -12.29 7.96 -13.98
CA ALA A 203 -12.73 7.43 -15.28
C ALA A 203 -12.14 6.04 -15.60
N VAL A 204 -12.96 5.15 -16.14
CA VAL A 204 -12.53 3.85 -16.65
C VAL A 204 -11.79 4.01 -18.00
N PRO A 205 -10.56 3.49 -18.16
CA PRO A 205 -9.70 3.79 -19.31
C PRO A 205 -9.92 2.87 -20.54
N PHE A 206 -10.55 1.70 -20.37
CA PHE A 206 -10.65 0.66 -21.41
C PHE A 206 -12.10 0.36 -21.80
N GLU A 207 -12.33 -0.14 -23.02
CA GLU A 207 -13.68 -0.50 -23.51
C GLU A 207 -14.39 -1.50 -22.58
N ARG A 208 -13.61 -2.36 -21.91
CA ARG A 208 -14.08 -3.28 -20.88
C ARG A 208 -13.09 -3.35 -19.71
N LEU A 209 -13.58 -3.02 -18.53
CA LEU A 209 -12.95 -3.30 -17.24
C LEU A 209 -13.77 -4.35 -16.49
N ASP A 210 -13.14 -5.45 -16.09
CA ASP A 210 -13.78 -6.46 -15.26
C ASP A 210 -13.91 -5.96 -13.81
N LEU A 211 -15.07 -6.17 -13.20
CA LEU A 211 -15.32 -5.91 -11.79
C LEU A 211 -15.37 -7.22 -11.01
N TYR A 212 -15.06 -7.17 -9.72
CA TYR A 212 -15.02 -8.33 -8.84
C TYR A 212 -15.93 -8.13 -7.62
N ASP A 213 -16.55 -9.20 -7.12
CA ASP A 213 -17.44 -9.16 -5.95
C ASP A 213 -16.66 -9.24 -4.61
N ALA A 214 -15.40 -9.64 -4.67
CA ALA A 214 -14.43 -9.67 -3.56
C ALA A 214 -13.01 -9.37 -4.11
N PRO A 215 -12.01 -9.03 -3.26
CA PRO A 215 -10.63 -8.83 -3.71
C PRO A 215 -9.92 -10.18 -3.96
N ASP A 216 -10.50 -11.00 -4.84
CA ASP A 216 -10.03 -12.32 -5.26
C ASP A 216 -10.25 -12.45 -6.78
N VAL A 217 -9.23 -12.90 -7.52
CA VAL A 217 -9.29 -13.10 -8.98
C VAL A 217 -10.33 -14.14 -9.40
N LYS A 218 -10.77 -15.02 -8.49
CA LYS A 218 -11.83 -16.00 -8.69
C LYS A 218 -13.22 -15.39 -8.55
N ALA A 219 -13.36 -14.28 -7.82
CA ALA A 219 -14.63 -13.61 -7.53
C ALA A 219 -15.06 -12.62 -8.64
N LEU A 220 -14.86 -13.00 -9.90
CA LEU A 220 -15.23 -12.19 -11.07
C LEU A 220 -16.74 -11.94 -11.08
N SER A 221 -17.14 -10.67 -11.09
CA SER A 221 -18.54 -10.26 -11.13
C SER A 221 -19.13 -10.46 -12.53
N ALA A 222 -20.44 -10.63 -12.60
CA ALA A 222 -21.18 -10.53 -13.87
C ALA A 222 -21.28 -9.08 -14.38
N GLN A 223 -20.94 -8.09 -13.54
CA GLN A 223 -20.87 -6.68 -13.92
C GLN A 223 -19.48 -6.32 -14.47
N THR A 224 -19.46 -5.50 -15.51
CA THR A 224 -18.25 -4.85 -16.03
C THR A 224 -18.49 -3.34 -16.10
N ALA A 225 -17.42 -2.57 -16.09
CA ALA A 225 -17.46 -1.16 -16.48
C ALA A 225 -16.85 -0.99 -17.89
N LYS A 226 -17.13 0.12 -18.55
CA LYS A 226 -16.65 0.47 -19.91
C LYS A 226 -16.02 1.85 -19.94
N ALA A 227 -15.33 2.17 -21.03
CA ALA A 227 -14.61 3.43 -21.19
C ALA A 227 -15.51 4.64 -20.88
N GLY A 228 -15.02 5.53 -20.01
CA GLY A 228 -15.73 6.73 -19.57
C GLY A 228 -16.79 6.52 -18.47
N ASP A 229 -17.09 5.28 -18.05
CA ASP A 229 -17.82 5.06 -16.81
C ASP A 229 -17.02 5.63 -15.63
N ARG A 230 -17.73 6.03 -14.57
CA ARG A 230 -17.15 6.69 -13.39
C ARG A 230 -17.22 5.78 -12.17
N LEU A 231 -16.08 5.61 -11.50
CA LEU A 231 -15.89 4.76 -10.34
C LEU A 231 -15.33 5.59 -9.18
N ASP A 232 -16.07 5.65 -8.07
CA ASP A 232 -15.59 6.24 -6.83
C ASP A 232 -14.83 5.16 -6.04
N VAL A 233 -13.52 5.34 -5.83
CA VAL A 233 -12.74 4.47 -4.94
C VAL A 233 -13.14 4.76 -3.48
N ILE A 234 -13.38 3.74 -2.67
CA ILE A 234 -13.87 3.90 -1.27
C ILE A 234 -13.05 3.12 -0.24
N ALA A 235 -12.23 2.17 -0.66
CA ALA A 235 -11.26 1.50 0.20
C ALA A 235 -10.08 0.96 -0.63
N LEU A 236 -8.94 0.75 0.01
CA LEU A 236 -7.75 0.16 -0.59
C LEU A 236 -7.37 -1.14 0.12
N ARG A 237 -6.86 -2.10 -0.66
CA ARG A 237 -6.16 -3.30 -0.19
C ARG A 237 -4.92 -3.49 -1.09
N PRO A 238 -3.90 -4.27 -0.67
CA PRO A 238 -2.77 -4.60 -1.56
C PRO A 238 -3.29 -5.09 -2.91
N HIS A 239 -2.83 -4.50 -4.02
CA HIS A 239 -3.24 -4.83 -5.40
C HIS A 239 -4.70 -4.51 -5.81
N TRP A 240 -5.56 -4.03 -4.89
CA TRP A 240 -7.02 -3.94 -5.08
C TRP A 240 -7.63 -2.61 -4.64
N LEU A 241 -8.47 -2.04 -5.50
CA LEU A 241 -9.29 -0.87 -5.23
C LEU A 241 -10.74 -1.31 -4.99
N GLN A 242 -11.34 -0.95 -3.87
CA GLN A 242 -12.79 -1.08 -3.70
C GLN A 242 -13.47 0.13 -4.32
N VAL A 243 -14.44 -0.08 -5.19
CA VAL A 243 -15.11 0.95 -5.98
C VAL A 243 -16.63 0.88 -5.86
N ARG A 244 -17.29 2.02 -5.99
CA ARG A 244 -18.72 2.14 -6.27
C ARG A 244 -18.90 2.81 -7.63
N ILE A 245 -19.87 2.37 -8.43
CA ILE A 245 -20.23 3.07 -9.67
C ILE A 245 -20.84 4.41 -9.29
N ALA A 246 -20.35 5.51 -9.86
CA ALA A 246 -20.81 6.84 -9.51
C ALA A 246 -22.31 7.00 -9.81
N GLY A 247 -23.07 7.55 -8.87
CA GLY A 247 -24.53 7.65 -8.96
C GLY A 247 -25.30 6.36 -8.70
N ALA A 248 -24.64 5.24 -8.37
CA ALA A 248 -25.31 4.09 -7.77
C ALA A 248 -25.90 4.45 -6.39
N ALA A 249 -26.96 3.75 -5.99
CA ALA A 249 -27.56 3.93 -4.67
C ALA A 249 -26.54 3.59 -3.55
N ALA A 250 -26.66 4.24 -2.39
CA ALA A 250 -25.69 4.10 -1.30
C ALA A 250 -25.61 2.67 -0.72
N ASP A 251 -26.71 1.93 -0.81
CA ASP A 251 -26.87 0.52 -0.43
C ASP A 251 -26.42 -0.48 -1.53
N ALA A 252 -26.08 0.00 -2.73
CA ALA A 252 -25.54 -0.87 -3.78
C ALA A 252 -24.20 -1.48 -3.31
N PRO A 253 -24.04 -2.82 -3.39
CA PRO A 253 -22.83 -3.48 -2.91
C PRO A 253 -21.62 -3.02 -3.74
N PRO A 254 -20.55 -2.54 -3.10
CA PRO A 254 -19.36 -2.10 -3.80
C PRO A 254 -18.69 -3.28 -4.52
N LYS A 255 -17.95 -2.95 -5.58
CA LYS A 255 -17.13 -3.89 -6.35
C LYS A 255 -15.65 -3.69 -6.05
N TRP A 256 -14.84 -4.58 -6.57
CA TRP A 256 -13.39 -4.52 -6.51
C TRP A 256 -12.82 -4.46 -7.92
N VAL A 257 -11.74 -3.71 -8.08
CA VAL A 257 -10.95 -3.57 -9.30
C VAL A 257 -9.49 -3.88 -8.95
N ARG A 258 -8.80 -4.61 -9.82
CA ARG A 258 -7.38 -4.89 -9.66
C ARG A 258 -6.56 -3.75 -10.23
N TYR A 259 -5.52 -3.33 -9.52
CA TYR A 259 -4.62 -2.29 -10.00
C TYR A 259 -4.01 -2.63 -11.37
N ALA A 260 -3.57 -3.88 -11.55
CA ALA A 260 -3.03 -4.38 -12.81
C ALA A 260 -4.02 -4.28 -13.99
N ASP A 261 -5.31 -4.47 -13.73
CA ASP A 261 -6.37 -4.45 -14.76
C ASP A 261 -6.71 -3.02 -15.22
N LEU A 262 -6.14 -1.98 -14.59
CA LEU A 262 -6.20 -0.58 -15.01
C LEU A 262 -4.98 -0.14 -15.83
N LYS A 263 -3.93 -0.97 -15.92
CA LYS A 263 -2.66 -0.62 -16.59
C LYS A 263 -2.53 -1.21 -18.00
N ILE A 264 -3.23 -2.31 -18.28
CA ILE A 264 -3.25 -2.97 -19.60
C ILE A 264 -4.67 -3.37 -19.93
N ASP A 265 -5.13 -3.04 -21.14
CA ASP A 265 -6.33 -3.63 -21.72
C ASP A 265 -6.08 -5.12 -22.06
N LYS A 266 -6.30 -5.97 -21.06
CA LYS A 266 -6.19 -7.44 -21.20
C LYS A 266 -7.18 -8.03 -22.20
N HIS A 267 -8.27 -7.32 -22.54
CA HIS A 267 -9.30 -7.78 -23.48
C HIS A 267 -8.94 -7.48 -24.94
N ARG A 268 -8.16 -6.41 -25.20
CA ARG A 268 -7.59 -6.09 -26.51
C ARG A 268 -6.59 -7.13 -27.04
N TYR A 269 -6.00 -7.97 -26.17
CA TYR A 269 -5.13 -9.05 -26.64
C TYR A 269 -5.88 -10.01 -27.59
N ALA A 270 -5.32 -10.17 -28.79
CA ALA A 270 -5.72 -11.17 -29.77
C ALA A 270 -4.48 -12.01 -30.15
N PRO A 271 -4.55 -13.36 -30.17
CA PRO A 271 -3.42 -14.19 -30.54
C PRO A 271 -2.89 -13.86 -31.95
N PRO A 272 -1.60 -13.51 -32.10
CA PRO A 272 -1.04 -13.17 -33.40
C PRO A 272 -1.01 -14.41 -34.31
N GLN A 273 -1.68 -14.32 -35.46
CA GLN A 273 -1.74 -15.40 -36.46
C GLN A 273 -0.38 -15.65 -37.14
N ARG A 274 0.53 -14.66 -37.10
CA ARG A 274 1.91 -14.70 -37.59
C ARG A 274 2.77 -13.78 -36.71
N PRO A 275 4.09 -14.03 -36.59
CA PRO A 275 5.01 -13.08 -36.00
C PRO A 275 4.88 -11.68 -36.65
N PRO A 276 5.06 -10.59 -35.89
CA PRO A 276 5.04 -9.24 -36.45
C PRO A 276 6.18 -9.06 -37.47
N ALA A 277 5.91 -8.38 -38.57
CA ALA A 277 6.91 -8.14 -39.63
C ALA A 277 7.78 -6.89 -39.36
N SER A 278 7.46 -6.09 -38.34
CA SER A 278 8.13 -4.84 -37.98
C SER A 278 7.76 -4.40 -36.56
N GLY A 279 8.59 -3.57 -35.93
CA GLY A 279 8.35 -3.04 -34.58
C GLY A 279 8.92 -3.95 -33.50
N LEU A 280 8.43 -3.83 -32.26
CA LEU A 280 8.84 -4.72 -31.18
C LEU A 280 8.13 -6.08 -31.27
N GLN A 281 8.91 -7.15 -31.23
CA GLN A 281 8.45 -8.50 -30.97
C GLN A 281 8.82 -8.89 -29.54
N LEU A 282 7.83 -9.37 -28.78
CA LEU A 282 8.06 -10.05 -27.52
C LEU A 282 7.91 -11.57 -27.76
N SER A 283 8.81 -12.37 -27.22
CA SER A 283 8.79 -13.82 -27.36
C SER A 283 9.03 -14.47 -25.99
N VAL A 284 8.06 -15.26 -25.55
CA VAL A 284 8.14 -16.06 -24.33
C VAL A 284 8.46 -17.50 -24.69
N PHE A 285 9.47 -18.05 -24.04
CA PHE A 285 9.85 -19.44 -24.10
C PHE A 285 9.89 -19.96 -22.67
N GLY A 286 9.48 -21.21 -22.46
CA GLY A 286 9.46 -21.74 -21.11
C GLY A 286 9.01 -23.18 -21.09
N HIS A 287 9.83 -24.02 -20.48
CA HIS A 287 9.51 -25.42 -20.22
C HIS A 287 8.81 -25.53 -18.86
N LEU A 288 7.77 -24.72 -18.67
CA LEU A 288 6.93 -24.70 -17.49
C LEU A 288 6.23 -26.07 -17.33
N GLY A 289 6.31 -26.67 -16.14
CA GLY A 289 5.69 -27.96 -15.81
C GLY A 289 6.45 -29.19 -16.30
N THR A 290 7.53 -29.01 -17.07
CA THR A 290 8.36 -30.12 -17.59
C THR A 290 9.23 -30.77 -16.52
N THR A 291 9.84 -31.89 -16.87
CA THR A 291 10.84 -32.60 -16.07
C THR A 291 12.28 -32.09 -16.27
N LEU A 292 12.50 -31.09 -17.12
CA LEU A 292 13.83 -30.73 -17.62
C LEU A 292 14.62 -29.76 -16.71
N TYR A 293 13.94 -29.10 -15.77
CA TYR A 293 14.52 -28.06 -14.90
C TYR A 293 14.00 -28.20 -13.46
N GLU A 294 14.57 -27.38 -12.55
CA GLU A 294 14.22 -27.31 -11.12
C GLU A 294 12.73 -26.98 -10.85
N ALA A 295 12.32 -27.06 -9.58
CA ALA A 295 10.93 -27.19 -9.12
C ALA A 295 9.96 -26.04 -9.50
N GLY A 296 9.55 -26.03 -10.77
CA GLY A 296 8.62 -25.07 -11.39
C GLY A 296 8.94 -24.80 -12.87
N GLY A 297 10.07 -25.28 -13.39
CA GLY A 297 10.52 -25.01 -14.76
C GLY A 297 11.27 -23.69 -14.88
N ARG A 298 11.41 -23.19 -16.12
CA ARG A 298 12.07 -21.91 -16.41
C ARG A 298 11.17 -21.00 -17.24
N PHE A 299 11.23 -19.71 -16.93
CA PHE A 299 10.61 -18.63 -17.68
C PHE A 299 11.71 -17.84 -18.40
N THR A 300 11.60 -17.76 -19.73
CA THR A 300 12.59 -17.08 -20.58
C THR A 300 11.87 -16.07 -21.46
N LEU A 301 12.34 -14.82 -21.45
CA LEU A 301 11.69 -13.70 -22.14
C LEU A 301 12.69 -12.95 -23.00
N HIS A 302 12.37 -12.83 -24.28
CA HIS A 302 13.15 -12.07 -25.26
C HIS A 302 12.30 -10.92 -25.81
N VAL A 303 12.90 -9.73 -25.90
CA VAL A 303 12.39 -8.62 -26.70
C VAL A 303 13.32 -8.42 -27.90
N THR A 304 12.74 -8.17 -29.07
CA THR A 304 13.48 -8.01 -30.33
C THR A 304 12.89 -6.84 -31.12
N ASN A 305 13.75 -5.96 -31.63
CA ASN A 305 13.37 -4.88 -32.53
C ASN A 305 13.50 -5.36 -33.98
N LEU A 306 12.36 -5.42 -34.66
CA LEU A 306 12.21 -5.70 -36.09
C LEU A 306 11.93 -4.40 -36.89
N GLY A 307 11.89 -3.25 -36.22
CA GLY A 307 11.69 -1.94 -36.85
C GLY A 307 12.96 -1.39 -37.53
N PRO A 308 12.82 -0.48 -38.51
CA PRO A 308 13.94 0.05 -39.30
C PRO A 308 14.83 1.06 -38.54
N GLY A 309 14.51 1.39 -37.29
CA GLY A 309 15.24 2.34 -36.45
C GLY A 309 15.33 1.83 -35.01
N PRO A 310 16.21 2.42 -34.17
CA PRO A 310 16.38 2.01 -32.80
C PRO A 310 15.13 2.29 -31.96
N VAL A 311 14.81 1.39 -31.03
CA VAL A 311 13.72 1.54 -30.06
C VAL A 311 14.32 1.65 -28.66
N ARG A 312 14.07 2.76 -27.98
CA ARG A 312 14.46 2.97 -26.58
C ARG A 312 13.28 2.65 -25.69
N LEU A 313 13.51 1.75 -24.74
CA LEU A 313 12.64 1.47 -23.62
C LEU A 313 13.23 2.10 -22.36
N GLN A 314 12.45 2.91 -21.67
CA GLN A 314 12.85 3.74 -20.54
C GLN A 314 12.51 3.08 -19.20
N SER A 315 11.25 2.72 -18.99
CA SER A 315 10.77 2.04 -17.77
C SER A 315 9.99 0.76 -18.12
N PRO A 316 10.60 -0.22 -18.81
CA PRO A 316 9.91 -1.45 -19.23
C PRO A 316 9.41 -2.28 -18.04
N ARG A 317 8.12 -2.65 -18.03
CA ARG A 317 7.47 -3.47 -17.00
C ARG A 317 6.89 -4.75 -17.60
N VAL A 318 7.13 -5.89 -16.93
CA VAL A 318 6.71 -7.22 -17.39
C VAL A 318 5.48 -7.68 -16.64
N TRP A 319 4.47 -8.14 -17.39
CA TRP A 319 3.19 -8.63 -16.88
C TRP A 319 2.88 -9.99 -17.48
N LEU A 320 2.25 -10.88 -16.70
CA LEU A 320 1.80 -12.19 -17.13
C LEU A 320 0.27 -12.18 -17.29
N LEU A 321 -0.21 -12.43 -18.50
CA LEU A 321 -1.62 -12.53 -18.84
C LEU A 321 -2.01 -14.03 -18.93
N PHE A 322 -2.80 -14.48 -17.96
CA PHE A 322 -3.37 -15.82 -17.92
C PHE A 322 -4.76 -15.80 -18.54
N ILE A 323 -5.02 -16.67 -19.52
CA ILE A 323 -6.31 -16.81 -20.19
C ILE A 323 -6.77 -18.26 -20.11
N ASP A 324 -7.91 -18.51 -19.45
CA ASP A 324 -8.45 -19.85 -19.27
C ASP A 324 -9.25 -20.36 -20.50
N SER A 325 -9.81 -21.56 -20.37
CA SER A 325 -10.67 -22.18 -21.40
C SER A 325 -12.03 -21.52 -21.60
N GLN A 326 -12.42 -20.58 -20.73
CA GLN A 326 -13.63 -19.75 -20.83
C GLN A 326 -13.32 -18.32 -21.31
N ASP A 327 -12.07 -18.08 -21.74
CA ASP A 327 -11.50 -16.76 -22.08
C ASP A 327 -11.56 -15.73 -20.93
N ARG A 328 -11.62 -16.19 -19.66
CA ARG A 328 -11.42 -15.31 -18.50
C ARG A 328 -9.95 -14.94 -18.39
N ARG A 329 -9.69 -13.65 -18.15
CA ARG A 329 -8.36 -13.03 -18.28
C ARG A 329 -7.89 -12.46 -16.94
N THR A 330 -6.71 -12.87 -16.50
CA THR A 330 -6.09 -12.41 -15.25
C THR A 330 -4.68 -11.91 -15.54
N LEU A 331 -4.42 -10.63 -15.29
CA LEU A 331 -3.06 -10.07 -15.30
C LEU A 331 -2.33 -10.34 -13.98
N GLN A 332 -1.03 -10.56 -14.02
CA GLN A 332 -0.16 -10.63 -12.85
C GLN A 332 1.04 -9.72 -13.08
N PRO A 333 1.28 -8.70 -12.23
CA PRO A 333 2.54 -7.97 -12.27
C PRO A 333 3.69 -8.94 -11.95
N LEU A 334 4.80 -8.83 -12.71
CA LEU A 334 6.00 -9.62 -12.44
C LEU A 334 7.10 -8.72 -11.88
N TYR A 335 7.85 -8.01 -12.73
CA TYR A 335 8.91 -7.09 -12.29
C TYR A 335 9.17 -5.99 -13.34
N PRO A 336 9.75 -4.83 -12.93
CA PRO A 336 10.33 -3.88 -13.85
C PRO A 336 11.64 -4.41 -14.45
N ARG A 337 12.10 -3.82 -15.55
CA ARG A 337 13.41 -4.09 -16.17
C ARG A 337 14.21 -2.79 -16.33
N PRO A 338 15.55 -2.86 -16.29
CA PRO A 338 16.37 -1.67 -16.56
C PRO A 338 16.11 -1.08 -17.97
N PRO A 339 16.32 0.23 -18.16
CA PRO A 339 16.23 0.87 -19.46
C PRO A 339 17.13 0.18 -20.50
N VAL A 340 16.66 0.05 -21.74
CA VAL A 340 17.41 -0.58 -22.83
C VAL A 340 17.18 0.16 -24.16
N THR A 341 18.21 0.27 -24.99
CA THR A 341 18.06 0.67 -26.40
C THR A 341 18.32 -0.53 -27.27
N LEU A 342 17.34 -0.90 -28.09
CA LEU A 342 17.44 -1.96 -29.08
C LEU A 342 17.71 -1.31 -30.44
N GLU A 343 18.87 -1.58 -31.03
CA GLU A 343 19.24 -1.08 -32.36
C GLU A 343 18.29 -1.60 -33.44
N ALA A 344 18.34 -1.01 -34.64
CA ALA A 344 17.73 -1.62 -35.82
C ALA A 344 18.44 -2.96 -36.17
N PRO A 345 17.73 -3.95 -36.74
CA PRO A 345 18.36 -5.18 -37.22
C PRO A 345 19.22 -4.87 -38.44
N ALA A 346 20.44 -5.42 -38.48
CA ALA A 346 21.35 -5.26 -39.62
C ALA A 346 20.87 -6.03 -40.88
N ASP A 347 20.04 -7.04 -40.67
CA ASP A 347 19.28 -7.76 -41.69
C ASP A 347 17.89 -8.09 -41.10
N PRO A 348 16.78 -7.57 -41.66
CA PRO A 348 15.44 -7.80 -41.12
C PRO A 348 14.93 -9.24 -41.28
N GLN A 349 15.62 -10.11 -42.03
CA GLN A 349 15.27 -11.55 -42.12
C GLN A 349 15.87 -12.39 -40.99
N LEU A 350 16.89 -11.87 -40.27
CA LEU A 350 17.54 -12.55 -39.14
C LEU A 350 16.79 -12.32 -37.81
N SER A 351 15.49 -12.60 -37.79
CA SER A 351 14.84 -12.94 -36.52
C SER A 351 15.50 -14.21 -35.96
N PRO A 352 15.84 -14.28 -34.65
CA PRO A 352 16.39 -15.51 -34.09
C PRO A 352 15.33 -16.62 -34.16
N ALA A 353 15.56 -17.57 -35.07
CA ALA A 353 14.64 -18.67 -35.36
C ALA A 353 14.67 -19.71 -34.23
N TYR A 354 13.91 -19.44 -33.16
CA TYR A 354 13.64 -20.39 -32.11
C TYR A 354 12.53 -21.35 -32.57
N GLY A 355 12.94 -22.47 -33.17
CA GLY A 355 12.02 -23.51 -33.62
C GLY A 355 11.31 -24.21 -32.45
N GLU A 356 10.11 -24.74 -32.73
CA GLU A 356 9.40 -25.61 -31.79
C GLU A 356 10.30 -26.80 -31.40
N GLY A 357 10.57 -26.96 -30.10
CA GLY A 357 11.16 -28.19 -29.54
C GLY A 357 12.67 -28.25 -29.33
N SER A 358 13.42 -27.14 -29.32
CA SER A 358 14.85 -27.17 -28.91
C SER A 358 15.04 -27.00 -27.39
N ASP A 359 15.44 -28.07 -26.69
CA ASP A 359 15.68 -28.11 -25.22
C ASP A 359 16.71 -27.08 -24.70
N ARG A 360 17.51 -26.49 -25.59
CA ARG A 360 18.30 -25.29 -25.31
C ARG A 360 18.74 -24.65 -26.62
N PRO A 361 18.19 -23.50 -27.05
CA PRO A 361 18.90 -22.71 -28.05
C PRO A 361 20.22 -22.23 -27.46
N ALA A 362 21.27 -22.24 -28.27
CA ALA A 362 22.52 -21.57 -27.89
C ALA A 362 22.22 -20.10 -27.58
N ALA A 363 22.87 -19.54 -26.55
CA ALA A 363 22.73 -18.12 -26.25
C ALA A 363 23.09 -17.33 -27.52
N PRO A 364 22.18 -16.51 -28.08
CA PRO A 364 22.51 -15.74 -29.25
C PRO A 364 23.70 -14.84 -28.90
N ILE A 365 24.64 -14.70 -29.83
CA ILE A 365 25.58 -13.57 -29.84
C ILE A 365 24.73 -12.33 -29.59
N GLN A 366 25.07 -11.49 -28.61
CA GLN A 366 24.24 -10.34 -28.18
C GLN A 366 23.97 -9.41 -29.39
N ALA A 367 22.86 -9.68 -30.06
CA ALA A 367 22.41 -8.92 -31.21
C ALA A 367 21.90 -7.60 -30.66
N ARG A 368 22.46 -6.48 -31.10
CA ARG A 368 22.13 -5.16 -30.51
C ARG A 368 20.65 -4.77 -30.67
N HIS A 369 19.93 -5.45 -31.56
CA HIS A 369 18.49 -5.32 -31.78
C HIS A 369 17.64 -6.24 -30.88
N ALA A 370 18.23 -7.05 -30.00
CA ALA A 370 17.51 -7.99 -29.14
C ALA A 370 18.07 -8.02 -27.70
N ALA A 371 17.18 -8.16 -26.72
CA ALA A 371 17.56 -8.35 -25.31
C ALA A 371 16.84 -9.57 -24.72
N ARG A 372 17.59 -10.38 -23.98
CA ARG A 372 17.05 -11.42 -23.10
C ARG A 372 16.83 -10.81 -21.73
N TRP A 373 15.58 -10.64 -21.33
CA TRP A 373 15.21 -10.01 -20.07
C TRP A 373 14.94 -11.00 -18.94
N ALA A 374 14.37 -12.17 -19.24
CA ALA A 374 14.19 -13.24 -18.27
C ALA A 374 14.93 -14.48 -18.75
N ASP A 375 15.56 -15.19 -17.82
CA ASP A 375 16.03 -16.56 -18.00
C ASP A 375 16.09 -17.20 -16.61
N ASP A 376 14.92 -17.30 -15.99
CA ASP A 376 14.78 -17.41 -14.53
C ASP A 376 14.10 -18.73 -14.16
N PRO A 377 14.54 -19.42 -13.09
CA PRO A 377 13.80 -20.55 -12.55
C PRO A 377 12.54 -20.06 -11.85
N VAL A 378 11.41 -20.73 -12.11
CA VAL A 378 10.20 -20.56 -11.30
C VAL A 378 10.30 -21.57 -10.16
N LEU A 379 10.22 -21.12 -8.91
CA LEU A 379 10.54 -21.92 -7.73
C LEU A 379 9.39 -21.93 -6.73
N TRP A 380 9.03 -23.10 -6.21
CA TRP A 380 8.12 -23.22 -5.07
C TRP A 380 8.83 -22.77 -3.78
N ARG A 381 8.38 -21.66 -3.18
CA ARG A 381 9.01 -21.03 -2.01
C ARG A 381 7.98 -20.53 -1.00
N GLN A 382 8.38 -20.43 0.27
CA GLN A 382 7.67 -19.61 1.25
C GLN A 382 8.07 -18.15 1.09
N ASP A 383 7.09 -17.26 1.17
CA ASP A 383 7.29 -15.82 1.37
C ASP A 383 7.59 -15.48 2.84
N ALA A 384 7.70 -14.18 3.15
CA ALA A 384 8.00 -13.68 4.49
C ALA A 384 6.91 -14.01 5.53
N ASP A 385 5.66 -14.19 5.08
CA ASP A 385 4.51 -14.54 5.93
C ASP A 385 4.36 -16.07 6.08
N GLY A 386 5.26 -16.84 5.47
CA GLY A 386 5.29 -18.30 5.51
C GLY A 386 4.31 -18.97 4.54
N ALA A 387 3.62 -18.21 3.68
CA ALA A 387 2.74 -18.76 2.67
C ALA A 387 3.56 -19.30 1.48
N SER A 388 3.24 -20.52 1.03
CA SER A 388 3.98 -21.16 -0.05
C SER A 388 3.36 -20.86 -1.42
N SER A 389 4.15 -20.30 -2.33
CA SER A 389 3.75 -19.92 -3.68
C SER A 389 4.87 -20.22 -4.69
N TYR A 390 4.54 -20.22 -6.00
CA TYR A 390 5.58 -20.19 -7.03
C TYR A 390 6.05 -18.76 -7.22
N GLN A 391 7.36 -18.56 -7.12
CA GLN A 391 8.00 -17.25 -7.18
C GLN A 391 9.15 -17.26 -8.19
N VAL A 392 9.50 -16.08 -8.68
CA VAL A 392 10.68 -15.85 -9.54
C VAL A 392 11.56 -14.77 -8.93
N ASP A 393 12.87 -14.83 -9.18
CA ASP A 393 13.81 -13.79 -8.76
C ASP A 393 13.56 -12.51 -9.58
N ALA A 394 13.28 -11.40 -8.90
CA ALA A 394 13.10 -10.07 -9.51
C ALA A 394 14.40 -9.26 -9.55
N GLY A 395 15.51 -9.84 -9.06
CA GLY A 395 16.78 -9.17 -8.85
C GLY A 395 17.01 -8.80 -7.39
N ASN A 396 18.27 -8.55 -7.03
CA ASN A 396 18.70 -8.15 -5.68
C ASN A 396 18.26 -9.10 -4.55
N GLY A 397 17.93 -10.36 -4.87
CA GLY A 397 17.43 -11.35 -3.91
C GLY A 397 15.95 -11.17 -3.53
N GLN A 398 15.22 -10.27 -4.20
CA GLN A 398 13.77 -10.15 -4.06
C GLN A 398 13.07 -11.21 -4.92
N TYR A 399 12.03 -11.83 -4.37
CA TYR A 399 11.22 -12.84 -5.06
C TYR A 399 9.78 -12.35 -5.14
N VAL A 400 9.17 -12.54 -6.30
CA VAL A 400 7.80 -12.09 -6.61
C VAL A 400 6.91 -13.27 -7.02
N PRO A 401 5.61 -13.29 -6.66
CA PRO A 401 4.69 -14.34 -7.09
C PRO A 401 4.59 -14.43 -8.62
N PHE A 402 4.78 -15.64 -9.15
CA PHE A 402 4.72 -15.91 -10.59
C PHE A 402 3.29 -16.22 -11.05
N PHE A 403 2.51 -16.94 -10.23
CA PHE A 403 1.09 -17.20 -10.49
C PHE A 403 0.24 -16.38 -9.51
N PRO A 404 -0.84 -15.71 -9.97
CA PRO A 404 -1.91 -15.29 -9.08
C PRO A 404 -2.64 -16.53 -8.55
N ASP A 405 -3.49 -16.35 -7.53
CA ASP A 405 -4.31 -17.45 -6.97
C ASP A 405 -5.42 -17.85 -7.97
N LEU A 406 -5.06 -18.66 -8.96
CA LEU A 406 -5.94 -19.13 -10.02
C LEU A 406 -6.63 -20.44 -9.65
N ALA A 407 -7.79 -20.69 -10.27
CA ALA A 407 -8.44 -21.99 -10.18
C ALA A 407 -7.60 -23.09 -10.90
N PRO A 408 -7.69 -24.36 -10.49
CA PRO A 408 -7.17 -25.47 -11.28
C PRO A 408 -7.74 -25.49 -12.71
N GLY A 409 -6.89 -25.77 -13.70
CA GLY A 409 -7.25 -25.79 -15.11
C GLY A 409 -6.08 -25.50 -16.04
N ARG A 410 -6.35 -25.56 -17.34
CA ARG A 410 -5.40 -25.16 -18.39
C ARG A 410 -5.52 -23.67 -18.70
N TYR A 411 -4.38 -23.01 -18.78
CA TYR A 411 -4.27 -21.59 -19.12
C TYR A 411 -3.32 -21.40 -20.30
N ARG A 412 -3.68 -20.48 -21.19
CA ARG A 412 -2.73 -19.83 -22.10
C ARG A 412 -2.05 -18.71 -21.31
N LEU A 413 -0.74 -18.81 -21.15
CA LEU A 413 0.11 -17.77 -20.58
C LEU A 413 0.70 -16.93 -21.72
N VAL A 414 0.46 -15.63 -21.67
CA VAL A 414 1.00 -14.60 -22.57
C VAL A 414 1.76 -13.61 -21.71
N VAL A 415 2.87 -13.07 -22.20
CA VAL A 415 3.57 -11.97 -21.54
C VAL A 415 3.16 -10.67 -22.22
N ALA A 416 2.90 -9.64 -21.42
CA ALA A 416 2.72 -8.28 -21.90
C ALA A 416 3.86 -7.40 -21.37
N LEU A 417 4.39 -6.56 -22.26
CA LEU A 417 5.37 -5.52 -21.95
C LEU A 417 4.67 -4.16 -22.05
N THR A 418 4.84 -3.31 -21.03
CA THR A 418 4.54 -1.88 -21.10
C THR A 418 5.77 -1.04 -20.82
N ASP A 419 5.77 0.20 -21.29
CA ASP A 419 6.78 1.20 -20.91
C ASP A 419 6.08 2.55 -20.68
N PRO A 420 5.73 2.86 -19.41
CA PRO A 420 5.02 4.10 -19.07
C PRO A 420 5.77 5.37 -19.50
N ALA A 421 7.11 5.35 -19.46
CA ALA A 421 7.95 6.50 -19.81
C ALA A 421 8.17 6.68 -21.32
N ALA A 422 7.70 5.75 -22.16
CA ALA A 422 7.74 5.85 -23.62
C ALA A 422 6.35 5.99 -24.28
N ALA A 423 5.26 5.94 -23.49
CA ALA A 423 3.87 6.01 -23.98
C ALA A 423 3.54 5.04 -25.12
N THR A 424 4.19 3.86 -25.15
CA THR A 424 3.96 2.84 -26.17
C THR A 424 2.77 1.94 -25.82
N GLU A 425 2.02 1.51 -26.83
CA GLU A 425 0.99 0.47 -26.64
C GLU A 425 1.62 -0.83 -26.08
N PRO A 426 0.87 -1.62 -25.27
CA PRO A 426 1.38 -2.89 -24.74
C PRO A 426 1.80 -3.87 -25.85
N VAL A 427 3.02 -4.41 -25.75
CA VAL A 427 3.53 -5.43 -26.68
C VAL A 427 3.29 -6.81 -26.06
N TYR A 428 2.56 -7.66 -26.76
CA TYR A 428 2.23 -9.02 -26.32
C TYR A 428 3.14 -10.07 -26.97
N SER A 429 3.41 -11.15 -26.25
CA SER A 429 4.16 -12.29 -26.77
C SER A 429 3.28 -13.30 -27.53
N ASN A 430 3.92 -14.34 -28.08
CA ASN A 430 3.27 -15.62 -28.29
C ASN A 430 2.67 -16.17 -26.99
N ALA A 431 1.74 -17.11 -27.09
CA ALA A 431 1.23 -17.87 -25.95
C ALA A 431 2.05 -19.14 -25.71
N ILE A 432 2.10 -19.60 -24.46
CA ILE A 432 2.48 -20.96 -24.05
C ILE A 432 1.36 -21.57 -23.19
N GLU A 433 1.20 -22.89 -23.18
CA GLU A 433 0.22 -23.55 -22.31
C GLU A 433 0.83 -23.88 -20.94
N VAL A 434 0.04 -23.69 -19.86
CA VAL A 434 0.37 -24.15 -18.50
C VAL A 434 -0.86 -24.84 -17.89
N ASP A 435 -0.64 -25.93 -17.15
CA ASP A 435 -1.69 -26.62 -16.39
C ASP A 435 -1.52 -26.34 -14.88
N LEU A 436 -2.62 -25.96 -14.21
CA LEU A 436 -2.70 -25.67 -12.77
C LEU A 436 -3.59 -26.70 -12.03
N PRO A 437 -3.29 -27.05 -10.76
CA PRO A 437 -2.18 -26.57 -9.94
C PRO A 437 -0.84 -27.09 -10.48
N PHE A 438 0.13 -26.19 -10.51
CA PHE A 438 1.42 -26.48 -11.10
C PHE A 438 2.14 -27.58 -10.28
N PRO A 439 2.80 -28.58 -10.92
CA PRO A 439 3.33 -29.75 -10.20
C PRO A 439 4.34 -29.38 -9.12
N LYS A 440 3.94 -29.48 -7.84
CA LYS A 440 4.85 -29.31 -6.70
C LYS A 440 5.88 -30.44 -6.73
N ARG A 441 7.15 -30.09 -6.87
CA ARG A 441 8.27 -31.03 -6.82
C ARG A 441 9.13 -30.67 -5.61
N GLN A 442 9.44 -31.68 -4.80
CA GLN A 442 10.23 -31.56 -3.57
C GLN A 442 11.70 -31.33 -3.88
#